data_AF-A0A962EDE5-F1
#
_entry.id   AF-A0A962EDE5-F1
#
_cell.length_a   1.000
_cell.length_b   1.000
_cell.length_c   1.000
_cell.angle_alpha   90.00
_cell.angle_beta   90.00
_cell.angle_gamma   90.00
#
_symmetry.space_group_name_H-M   'P 1'
#
loop_
_entity.id
_entity.type
_entity.pdbx_description
1 polymer ?
#
loop_
_entity_poly.entity_id
_entity_poly.type
_entity_poly.pdbx_seq_one_letter_code
_entity_poly.pdbx_strand_id
1 'polypeptide(L)'
;AKLQLVHGPVPDAREATALPALSLQAPEDSQLRLNLDVQAQYAAMTEALQAALGGKSRTVSYAGGSAIVQFEEFRVYPSAPDLVLAARLRIEGLGLRDSKGWVYLHGRPGFDPKTRTLSITNIDFVSVSDNPLLQAASELLRDQIRAQLAAAARIDLSDRLTQVQETAQTQLNQWVERAVRDRDNASGQAEKLAKHLHLAASIDDLQLLDLAPGDDALMLRVSLSGKLALELR
;
A
#
# COMPACT_ATOMS: atom_id res chain seq x y z
N ALA A 1 68.16 39.81 -10.53
CA ALA A 1 67.41 40.00 -9.26
C ALA A 1 67.96 39.01 -8.23
N LYS A 2 68.36 39.46 -7.04
CA LYS A 2 68.86 38.59 -5.96
C LYS A 2 67.67 38.12 -5.13
N LEU A 3 67.53 36.80 -4.98
CA LEU A 3 66.56 36.20 -4.06
C LEU A 3 67.06 36.44 -2.63
N GLN A 4 66.19 36.98 -1.77
CA GLN A 4 66.44 37.07 -0.33
C GLN A 4 65.65 35.96 0.37
N LEU A 5 66.36 35.14 1.13
CA LEU A 5 65.76 34.14 2.02
C LEU A 5 65.46 34.84 3.35
N VAL A 6 64.18 34.85 3.74
CA VAL A 6 63.74 35.37 5.04
C VAL A 6 63.36 34.17 5.90
N HIS A 7 63.95 34.05 7.08
CA HIS A 7 63.57 33.04 8.07
C HIS A 7 63.09 33.74 9.35
N GLY A 8 61.90 33.37 9.81
CA GLY A 8 61.34 33.77 11.11
C GLY A 8 61.63 32.72 12.19
N PRO A 9 61.48 33.07 13.48
CA PRO A 9 61.60 32.10 14.57
C PRO A 9 60.56 30.99 14.42
N VAL A 10 60.95 29.76 14.79
CA VAL A 10 60.05 28.61 14.81
C VAL A 10 58.87 28.94 15.74
N PRO A 11 57.61 28.87 15.28
CA PRO A 11 56.46 29.13 16.13
C PRO A 11 56.46 28.18 17.32
N ASP A 12 56.25 28.71 18.53
CA ASP A 12 56.13 27.88 19.73
C ASP A 12 55.07 26.79 19.52
N ALA A 13 55.44 25.55 19.84
CA ALA A 13 54.56 24.41 19.71
C ALA A 13 53.31 24.67 20.57
N ARG A 14 52.16 24.88 19.93
CA ARG A 14 50.87 24.98 20.63
C ARG A 14 50.67 23.70 21.43
N GLU A 15 50.52 23.84 22.74
CA GLU A 15 50.10 22.73 23.60
C GLU A 15 48.79 22.16 23.04
N ALA A 16 48.82 20.88 22.70
CA ALA A 16 47.64 20.18 22.20
C ALA A 16 46.61 20.11 23.32
N THR A 17 45.55 20.91 23.22
CA THR A 17 44.39 20.79 24.11
C THR A 17 43.79 19.41 23.93
N ALA A 18 43.56 18.72 25.05
CA ALA A 18 42.97 17.39 25.05
C ALA A 18 41.63 17.43 24.30
N LEU A 19 41.46 16.49 23.37
CA LEU A 19 40.20 16.32 22.66
C LEU A 19 39.07 16.09 23.69
N PRO A 20 37.90 16.73 23.53
CA PRO A 20 36.75 16.45 24.37
C PRO A 20 36.47 14.94 24.37
N ALA A 21 36.20 14.39 25.55
CA ALA A 21 35.88 12.97 25.68
C ALA A 21 34.66 12.63 24.79
N LEU A 22 34.81 11.61 23.94
CA LEU A 22 33.72 11.11 23.13
C LEU A 22 32.60 10.60 24.05
N SER A 23 31.47 11.31 24.09
CA SER A 23 30.27 10.85 24.77
C SER A 23 29.44 10.01 23.80
N LEU A 24 29.30 8.72 24.08
CA LEU A 24 28.31 7.87 23.43
C LEU A 24 26.94 8.24 23.99
N GLN A 25 26.29 9.23 23.39
CA GLN A 25 24.86 9.45 23.62
C GLN A 25 24.09 8.25 23.06
N ALA A 26 23.46 7.48 23.94
CA ALA A 26 22.42 6.56 23.52
C ALA A 26 21.35 7.39 22.77
N PRO A 27 20.89 6.99 21.59
CA PRO A 27 19.80 7.68 20.93
C PRO A 27 18.59 7.57 21.86
N GLU A 28 18.19 8.68 22.50
CA GLU A 28 17.06 8.68 23.44
C GLU A 28 15.73 8.34 22.74
N ASP A 29 15.71 8.36 21.40
CA ASP A 29 14.58 7.98 20.56
C ASP A 29 15.06 7.17 19.35
N SER A 30 15.49 5.93 19.57
CA SER A 30 15.76 4.95 18.50
C SER A 30 14.45 4.54 17.80
N GLN A 31 13.86 5.46 17.04
CA GLN A 31 12.65 5.26 16.26
C GLN A 31 13.01 4.72 14.87
N LEU A 32 12.49 3.54 14.56
CA LEU A 32 12.55 2.95 13.24
C LEU A 32 11.38 3.49 12.41
N ARG A 33 11.66 3.94 11.17
CA ARG A 33 10.64 4.22 10.16
C ARG A 33 11.04 3.62 8.82
N LEU A 34 10.16 2.83 8.23
CA LEU A 34 10.34 2.20 6.93
C LEU A 34 9.17 2.56 6.02
N ASN A 35 9.44 3.12 4.85
CA ASN A 35 8.42 3.37 3.84
C ASN A 35 8.49 2.27 2.78
N LEU A 36 7.36 1.62 2.54
CA LEU A 36 7.21 0.53 1.59
C LEU A 36 6.19 0.92 0.53
N ASP A 37 6.51 0.65 -0.73
CA ASP A 37 5.54 0.75 -1.82
C ASP A 37 5.00 -0.66 -2.12
N VAL A 38 3.70 -0.83 -1.98
CA VAL A 38 2.95 -2.07 -2.21
C VAL A 38 2.07 -1.90 -3.44
N GLN A 39 2.00 -2.92 -4.29
CA GLN A 39 1.23 -2.88 -5.53
C GLN A 39 0.04 -3.84 -5.47
N ALA A 40 -1.15 -3.34 -5.74
CA ALA A 40 -2.34 -4.14 -5.97
C ALA A 40 -2.67 -4.19 -7.46
N GLN A 41 -2.36 -5.32 -8.10
CA GLN A 41 -2.52 -5.48 -9.55
C GLN A 41 -4.00 -5.44 -9.97
N TYR A 42 -4.28 -4.75 -11.08
CA TYR A 42 -5.63 -4.66 -11.63
C TYR A 42 -6.22 -6.03 -12.04
N ALA A 43 -5.37 -6.94 -12.53
CA ALA A 43 -5.75 -8.30 -12.83
C ALA A 43 -6.29 -9.04 -11.59
N ALA A 44 -5.57 -8.98 -10.47
CA ALA A 44 -5.98 -9.62 -9.22
C ALA A 44 -7.30 -9.03 -8.67
N MET A 45 -7.51 -7.72 -8.80
CA MET A 45 -8.79 -7.09 -8.42
C MET A 45 -9.93 -7.53 -9.34
N THR A 46 -9.65 -7.67 -10.63
CA THR A 46 -10.62 -8.19 -11.62
C THR A 46 -11.01 -9.64 -11.28
N GLU A 47 -10.04 -10.50 -10.98
CA GLU A 47 -10.29 -11.89 -10.55
C GLU A 47 -11.12 -11.96 -9.27
N ALA A 48 -10.81 -11.11 -8.29
CA ALA A 48 -11.58 -11.05 -7.04
C ALA A 48 -13.04 -10.67 -7.29
N LEU A 49 -13.31 -9.67 -8.14
CA LEU A 49 -14.67 -9.29 -8.55
C LEU A 49 -15.37 -10.41 -9.31
N GLN A 50 -14.66 -11.07 -10.23
CA GLN A 50 -15.18 -12.19 -10.98
C GLN A 50 -15.57 -13.35 -10.06
N ALA A 51 -14.76 -13.68 -9.05
CA ALA A 51 -15.12 -14.69 -8.05
C ALA A 51 -16.30 -14.27 -7.17
N ALA A 52 -16.38 -12.98 -6.82
CA ALA A 52 -17.42 -12.44 -5.94
C ALA A 52 -18.80 -12.36 -6.63
N LEU A 53 -18.86 -11.97 -7.91
CA LEU A 53 -20.11 -11.68 -8.61
C LEU A 53 -20.30 -12.41 -9.95
N GLY A 54 -19.22 -12.87 -10.58
CA GLY A 54 -19.25 -13.46 -11.92
C GLY A 54 -20.16 -14.67 -12.02
N GLY A 55 -20.98 -14.69 -13.07
CA GLY A 55 -21.99 -15.71 -13.35
C GLY A 55 -23.21 -15.68 -12.42
N LYS A 56 -23.22 -14.86 -11.37
CA LYS A 56 -24.30 -14.83 -10.37
C LYS A 56 -25.42 -13.90 -10.82
N SER A 57 -26.65 -14.39 -10.75
CA SER A 57 -27.86 -13.61 -10.99
C SER A 57 -28.38 -13.01 -9.67
N ARG A 58 -28.81 -11.75 -9.73
CA ARG A 58 -29.40 -11.03 -8.61
C ARG A 58 -30.76 -10.48 -9.02
N THR A 59 -31.78 -10.78 -8.22
CA THR A 59 -33.07 -10.13 -8.37
C THR A 59 -33.00 -8.73 -7.77
N VAL A 60 -33.32 -7.73 -8.59
CA VAL A 60 -33.31 -6.32 -8.23
C VAL A 60 -34.73 -5.78 -8.28
N SER A 61 -35.19 -5.22 -7.17
CA SER A 61 -36.50 -4.57 -7.10
C SER A 61 -36.41 -3.09 -7.46
N TYR A 62 -37.40 -2.61 -8.20
CA TYR A 62 -37.57 -1.20 -8.59
C TYR A 62 -39.06 -0.83 -8.52
N ALA A 63 -39.40 0.44 -8.67
CA ALA A 63 -40.77 0.94 -8.47
C ALA A 63 -41.83 0.25 -9.36
N GLY A 64 -41.45 -0.31 -10.51
CA GLY A 64 -42.34 -0.98 -11.46
C GLY A 64 -42.28 -2.52 -11.43
N GLY A 65 -41.55 -3.14 -10.50
CA GLY A 65 -41.47 -4.60 -10.38
C GLY A 65 -40.08 -5.11 -10.00
N SER A 66 -39.68 -6.25 -10.55
CA SER A 66 -38.35 -6.83 -10.38
C SER A 66 -37.69 -7.15 -11.72
N ALA A 67 -36.36 -7.12 -11.72
CA ALA A 67 -35.52 -7.50 -12.84
C ALA A 67 -34.45 -8.47 -12.36
N ILE A 68 -33.95 -9.32 -13.25
CA ILE A 68 -32.82 -10.19 -12.97
C ILE A 68 -31.60 -9.56 -13.63
N VAL A 69 -30.58 -9.26 -12.82
CA VAL A 69 -29.30 -8.75 -13.28
C VAL A 69 -28.25 -9.84 -13.08
N GLN A 70 -27.64 -10.29 -14.16
CA GLN A 70 -26.51 -11.23 -14.12
C GLN A 70 -25.22 -10.49 -14.49
N PHE A 71 -24.20 -10.65 -13.66
CA PHE A 71 -22.87 -10.13 -13.93
C PHE A 71 -22.04 -11.20 -14.64
N GLU A 72 -21.62 -10.96 -15.87
CA GLU A 72 -20.92 -11.95 -16.69
C GLU A 72 -19.40 -11.81 -16.57
N GLU A 73 -18.90 -10.59 -16.73
CA GLU A 73 -17.47 -10.29 -16.87
C GLU A 73 -17.16 -8.98 -16.16
N PHE A 74 -15.95 -8.88 -15.60
CA PHE A 74 -15.43 -7.67 -14.97
C PHE A 74 -14.10 -7.27 -15.58
N ARG A 75 -13.80 -5.97 -15.53
CA ARG A 75 -12.47 -5.41 -15.76
C ARG A 75 -12.25 -4.23 -14.84
N VAL A 76 -11.05 -4.16 -14.27
CA VAL A 76 -10.57 -2.98 -13.55
C VAL A 76 -9.36 -2.44 -14.30
N TYR A 77 -9.31 -1.13 -14.51
CA TYR A 77 -8.18 -0.46 -15.16
C TYR A 77 -8.08 0.99 -14.69
N PRO A 78 -6.89 1.62 -14.81
CA PRO A 78 -6.70 2.97 -14.32
C PRO A 78 -7.40 4.00 -15.20
N SER A 79 -7.82 5.09 -14.57
CA SER A 79 -8.30 6.31 -15.22
C SER A 79 -7.92 7.49 -14.32
N ALA A 80 -6.62 7.70 -14.15
CA ALA A 80 -6.06 8.61 -13.15
C ALA A 80 -6.77 9.99 -13.13
N PRO A 81 -7.18 10.49 -11.95
CA PRO A 81 -6.88 9.99 -10.60
C PRO A 81 -7.81 8.85 -10.11
N ASP A 82 -8.70 8.37 -10.95
CA ASP A 82 -9.73 7.40 -10.60
C ASP A 82 -9.43 6.01 -11.18
N LEU A 83 -10.30 5.05 -10.86
CA LEU A 83 -10.34 3.73 -11.46
C LEU A 83 -11.63 3.59 -12.26
N VAL A 84 -11.55 2.82 -13.35
CA VAL A 84 -12.75 2.34 -14.03
C VAL A 84 -12.97 0.88 -13.68
N LEU A 85 -14.18 0.58 -13.23
CA LEU A 85 -14.72 -0.76 -13.12
C LEU A 85 -15.73 -0.96 -14.24
N ALA A 86 -15.39 -1.79 -15.21
CA ALA A 86 -16.30 -2.20 -16.27
C ALA A 86 -16.93 -3.55 -15.91
N ALA A 87 -18.25 -3.64 -16.02
CA ALA A 87 -18.98 -4.88 -15.81
C ALA A 87 -19.85 -5.19 -17.02
N ARG A 88 -19.76 -6.41 -17.53
CA ARG A 88 -20.67 -6.90 -18.56
C ARG A 88 -21.91 -7.47 -17.89
N LEU A 89 -23.05 -6.89 -18.17
CA LEU A 89 -24.32 -7.25 -17.57
C LEU A 89 -25.23 -7.92 -18.60
N ARG A 90 -26.07 -8.82 -18.07
CA ARG A 90 -27.28 -9.31 -18.72
C ARG A 90 -28.47 -8.95 -17.85
N ILE A 91 -29.46 -8.28 -18.43
CA ILE A 91 -30.67 -7.85 -17.73
C ILE A 91 -31.88 -8.51 -18.37
N GLU A 92 -32.64 -9.22 -17.56
CA GLU A 92 -33.91 -9.85 -17.92
C GLU A 92 -35.05 -9.24 -17.12
N GLY A 93 -36.20 -9.04 -17.77
CA GLY A 93 -37.36 -8.34 -17.21
C GLY A 93 -37.53 -6.95 -17.80
N LEU A 94 -38.26 -6.06 -17.10
CA LEU A 94 -38.52 -4.67 -17.54
C LEU A 94 -39.33 -4.54 -18.85
N GLY A 95 -39.94 -5.61 -19.34
CA GLY A 95 -40.60 -5.63 -20.66
C GLY A 95 -39.61 -5.64 -21.85
N LEU A 96 -38.31 -5.83 -21.58
CA LEU A 96 -37.25 -5.88 -22.56
C LEU A 96 -36.94 -7.33 -22.93
N ARG A 97 -36.60 -7.58 -24.20
CA ARG A 97 -35.91 -8.84 -24.58
C ARG A 97 -34.51 -8.81 -23.98
N ASP A 98 -34.05 -9.97 -23.49
CA ASP A 98 -32.73 -10.22 -22.90
C ASP A 98 -31.66 -9.24 -23.43
N SER A 99 -31.27 -8.28 -22.59
CA SER A 99 -30.40 -7.16 -22.96
C SER A 99 -29.03 -7.33 -22.34
N LYS A 100 -27.98 -7.25 -23.16
CA LYS A 100 -26.58 -7.48 -22.76
C LYS A 100 -25.69 -6.33 -23.17
N GLY A 101 -24.67 -6.04 -22.37
CA GLY A 101 -23.65 -5.05 -22.70
C GLY A 101 -22.83 -4.61 -21.49
N TRP A 102 -21.94 -3.65 -21.73
CA TRP A 102 -21.05 -3.12 -20.72
C TRP A 102 -21.65 -1.94 -19.99
N VAL A 103 -21.38 -1.87 -18.69
CA VAL A 103 -21.57 -0.69 -17.86
C VAL A 103 -20.24 -0.30 -17.24
N TYR A 104 -20.02 0.99 -17.06
CA TYR A 104 -18.76 1.53 -16.56
C TYR A 104 -19.02 2.35 -15.30
N LEU A 105 -18.17 2.14 -14.32
CA LEU A 105 -18.23 2.83 -13.05
C LEU A 105 -16.87 3.49 -12.83
N HIS A 106 -16.88 4.81 -12.79
CA HIS A 106 -15.71 5.59 -12.43
C HIS A 106 -15.75 5.82 -10.93
N GLY A 107 -14.64 5.64 -10.24
CA GLY A 107 -14.58 5.93 -8.83
C GLY A 107 -13.17 6.03 -8.30
N ARG A 108 -13.03 6.74 -7.19
CA ARG A 108 -11.75 6.98 -6.56
C ARG A 108 -11.40 5.84 -5.61
N PRO A 109 -10.22 5.23 -5.71
CA PRO A 109 -9.78 4.25 -4.73
C PRO A 109 -9.66 4.94 -3.36
N GLY A 110 -10.17 4.29 -2.34
CA GLY A 110 -10.16 4.77 -0.96
C GLY A 110 -9.80 3.64 -0.02
N PHE A 111 -9.08 3.96 1.05
CA PHE A 111 -8.69 3.01 2.07
C PHE A 111 -9.20 3.46 3.43
N ASP A 112 -9.84 2.54 4.15
CA ASP A 112 -10.22 2.75 5.55
C ASP A 112 -9.16 2.09 6.45
N PRO A 113 -8.36 2.87 7.20
CA PRO A 113 -7.31 2.33 8.06
C PRO A 113 -7.86 1.55 9.26
N LYS A 114 -9.11 1.81 9.70
CA LYS A 114 -9.69 1.11 10.85
C LYS A 114 -10.10 -0.31 10.49
N THR A 115 -10.68 -0.47 9.30
CA THR A 115 -11.15 -1.76 8.80
C THR A 115 -10.16 -2.41 7.83
N ARG A 116 -8.99 -1.77 7.60
CA ARG A 116 -7.97 -2.17 6.62
C ARG A 116 -8.57 -2.53 5.25
N THR A 117 -9.63 -1.85 4.87
CA THR A 117 -10.43 -2.17 3.68
C THR A 117 -10.13 -1.20 2.57
N LEU A 118 -9.72 -1.75 1.42
CA LEU A 118 -9.69 -1.02 0.16
C LEU A 118 -11.09 -0.99 -0.45
N SER A 119 -11.51 0.16 -0.96
CA SER A 119 -12.82 0.36 -1.57
C SER A 119 -12.73 1.32 -2.75
N ILE A 120 -13.75 1.30 -3.60
CA ILE A 120 -13.94 2.33 -4.63
C ILE A 120 -15.05 3.27 -4.13
N THR A 121 -14.74 4.54 -4.00
CA THR A 121 -15.61 5.60 -3.47
C THR A 121 -15.98 6.59 -4.57
N ASN A 122 -17.00 7.42 -4.33
CA ASN A 122 -17.51 8.39 -5.31
C ASN A 122 -17.80 7.75 -6.67
N ILE A 123 -18.58 6.66 -6.63
CA ILE A 123 -18.85 5.87 -7.82
C ILE A 123 -19.86 6.60 -8.71
N ASP A 124 -19.37 7.09 -9.83
CA ASP A 124 -20.14 7.66 -10.91
C ASP A 124 -20.44 6.59 -11.95
N PHE A 125 -21.73 6.30 -12.10
CA PHE A 125 -22.21 5.33 -13.08
C PHE A 125 -22.31 5.99 -14.44
N VAL A 126 -21.53 5.49 -15.39
CA VAL A 126 -21.52 5.91 -16.79
C VAL A 126 -21.93 4.70 -17.62
N SER A 127 -23.19 4.68 -18.06
CA SER A 127 -23.66 3.64 -18.96
C SER A 127 -23.25 3.99 -20.39
N VAL A 128 -22.21 3.32 -20.89
CA VAL A 128 -21.83 3.36 -22.30
C VAL A 128 -22.17 2.00 -22.89
N SER A 129 -23.43 1.82 -23.25
CA SER A 129 -23.87 0.63 -23.97
C SER A 129 -24.31 1.03 -25.36
N ASP A 130 -23.83 0.30 -26.37
CA ASP A 130 -24.33 0.42 -27.74
C ASP A 130 -25.81 -0.01 -27.87
N ASN A 131 -26.37 -0.62 -26.81
CA ASN A 131 -27.76 -1.02 -26.72
C ASN A 131 -28.58 0.01 -25.91
N PRO A 132 -29.47 0.79 -26.57
CA PRO A 132 -30.27 1.82 -25.89
C PRO A 132 -31.25 1.25 -24.85
N LEU A 133 -31.68 -0.01 -25.01
CA LEU A 133 -32.54 -0.69 -24.03
C LEU A 133 -31.75 -1.00 -22.75
N LEU A 134 -30.51 -1.47 -22.91
CA LEU A 134 -29.63 -1.69 -21.76
C LEU A 134 -29.30 -0.37 -21.08
N GLN A 135 -29.07 0.70 -21.85
CA GLN A 135 -28.82 2.02 -21.28
C GLN A 135 -30.00 2.43 -20.39
N ALA A 136 -31.23 2.42 -20.90
CA ALA A 136 -32.42 2.75 -20.13
C ALA A 136 -32.62 1.84 -18.91
N ALA A 137 -32.42 0.52 -19.05
CA ALA A 137 -32.50 -0.43 -17.95
C ALA A 137 -31.45 -0.15 -16.86
N SER A 138 -30.22 0.13 -17.28
CA SER A 138 -29.12 0.43 -16.38
C SER A 138 -29.29 1.76 -15.66
N GLU A 139 -29.93 2.74 -16.29
CA GLU A 139 -30.32 4.01 -15.67
C GLU A 139 -31.38 3.79 -14.59
N LEU A 140 -32.41 3.00 -14.89
CA LEU A 140 -33.46 2.66 -13.94
C LEU A 140 -32.94 1.89 -12.73
N LEU A 141 -31.97 1.00 -12.94
CA LEU A 141 -31.38 0.13 -11.92
C LEU A 141 -30.03 0.66 -11.38
N ARG A 142 -29.70 1.92 -11.70
CA ARG A 142 -28.40 2.55 -11.44
C ARG A 142 -27.96 2.37 -9.98
N ASP A 143 -28.85 2.68 -9.04
CA ASP A 143 -28.53 2.64 -7.62
C ASP A 143 -28.27 1.23 -7.11
N GLN A 144 -29.06 0.26 -7.55
CA GLN A 144 -28.93 -1.12 -7.13
C GLN A 144 -27.70 -1.79 -7.76
N ILE A 145 -27.43 -1.54 -9.05
CA ILE A 145 -26.20 -2.00 -9.72
C ILE A 145 -24.98 -1.39 -9.03
N ARG A 146 -24.98 -0.07 -8.81
CA ARG A 146 -23.91 0.63 -8.09
C ARG A 146 -23.69 0.03 -6.70
N ALA A 147 -24.75 -0.22 -5.93
CA ALA A 147 -24.64 -0.78 -4.59
C ALA A 147 -24.03 -2.20 -4.59
N GLN A 148 -24.44 -3.06 -5.52
CA GLN A 148 -23.87 -4.41 -5.65
C GLN A 148 -22.39 -4.38 -6.01
N LEU A 149 -22.01 -3.52 -6.96
CA LEU A 149 -20.62 -3.37 -7.39
C LEU A 149 -19.75 -2.73 -6.31
N ALA A 150 -20.26 -1.68 -5.65
CA ALA A 150 -19.58 -1.04 -4.53
C ALA A 150 -19.34 -2.02 -3.37
N ALA A 151 -20.31 -2.88 -3.06
CA ALA A 151 -20.17 -3.89 -2.02
C ALA A 151 -19.13 -4.95 -2.37
N ALA A 152 -19.10 -5.41 -3.62
CA ALA A 152 -18.12 -6.39 -4.08
C ALA A 152 -16.71 -5.80 -4.28
N ALA A 153 -16.61 -4.49 -4.52
CA ALA A 153 -15.35 -3.76 -4.64
C ALA A 153 -14.73 -3.37 -3.28
N ARG A 154 -15.18 -3.98 -2.17
CA ARG A 154 -14.55 -3.86 -0.86
C ARG A 154 -13.63 -5.06 -0.64
N ILE A 155 -12.34 -4.79 -0.53
CA ILE A 155 -11.31 -5.82 -0.34
C ILE A 155 -10.69 -5.61 1.03
N ASP A 156 -10.85 -6.59 1.91
CA ASP A 156 -10.15 -6.61 3.20
C ASP A 156 -8.67 -6.94 2.95
N LEU A 157 -7.78 -6.05 3.38
CA LEU A 157 -6.33 -6.20 3.25
C LEU A 157 -5.68 -6.63 4.56
N SER A 158 -6.44 -6.95 5.61
CA SER A 158 -5.93 -7.25 6.95
C SER A 158 -4.84 -8.32 6.93
N ASP A 159 -5.13 -9.49 6.35
CA ASP A 159 -4.17 -10.61 6.30
C ASP A 159 -2.92 -10.25 5.50
N ARG A 160 -3.09 -9.54 4.37
CA ARG A 160 -1.98 -9.14 3.50
C ARG A 160 -1.07 -8.12 4.19
N LEU A 161 -1.65 -7.13 4.87
CA LEU A 161 -0.89 -6.12 5.61
C LEU A 161 -0.19 -6.72 6.82
N THR A 162 -0.82 -7.66 7.51
CA THR A 162 -0.18 -8.44 8.59
C THR A 162 1.01 -9.23 8.05
N GLN A 163 0.86 -9.93 6.92
CA GLN A 163 1.96 -10.67 6.30
C GLN A 163 3.11 -9.75 5.87
N VAL A 164 2.82 -8.56 5.34
CA VAL A 164 3.84 -7.55 5.00
C VAL A 164 4.59 -7.10 6.26
N GLN A 165 3.86 -6.82 7.35
CA GLN A 165 4.47 -6.44 8.63
C GLN A 165 5.38 -7.55 9.18
N GLU A 166 4.92 -8.80 9.20
CA GLU A 166 5.71 -9.96 9.67
C GLU A 166 6.95 -10.22 8.81
N THR A 167 6.81 -10.08 7.50
CA THR A 167 7.94 -10.24 6.56
C THR A 167 8.97 -9.12 6.76
N ALA A 168 8.52 -7.87 6.88
CA ALA A 168 9.40 -6.74 7.16
C ALA A 168 10.13 -6.91 8.50
N GLN A 169 9.41 -7.36 9.54
CA GLN A 169 9.97 -7.64 10.86
C GLN A 169 11.06 -8.71 10.80
N THR A 170 10.82 -9.79 10.06
CA THR A 170 11.76 -10.90 9.89
C THR A 170 13.03 -10.44 9.18
N GLN A 171 12.88 -9.73 8.05
CA GLN A 171 14.02 -9.23 7.27
C GLN A 171 14.84 -8.20 8.05
N LEU A 172 14.18 -7.35 8.82
CA LEU A 172 14.84 -6.37 9.66
C LEU A 172 15.68 -7.04 10.75
N ASN A 173 15.11 -8.02 11.46
CA ASN A 173 15.85 -8.77 12.49
C ASN A 173 17.07 -9.48 11.87
N GLN A 174 16.91 -10.11 10.71
CA GLN A 174 18.03 -10.75 10.00
C GLN A 174 19.11 -9.75 9.55
N TRP A 175 18.73 -8.53 9.14
CA TRP A 175 19.67 -7.48 8.80
C TRP A 175 20.43 -6.99 10.03
N VAL A 176 19.71 -6.72 11.14
CA VAL A 176 20.31 -6.27 12.40
C VAL A 176 21.31 -7.30 12.93
N GLU A 177 20.95 -8.59 12.96
CA GLU A 177 21.86 -9.66 13.40
C GLU A 177 23.14 -9.75 12.55
N ARG A 178 23.02 -9.56 11.23
CA ARG A 178 24.20 -9.52 10.34
C ARG A 178 25.07 -8.31 10.63
N ALA A 179 24.47 -7.13 10.80
CA ALA A 179 25.20 -5.91 11.10
C ALA A 179 25.99 -5.99 12.43
N VAL A 180 25.41 -6.62 13.46
CA VAL A 180 26.11 -6.86 14.74
C VAL A 180 27.29 -7.82 14.54
N ARG A 181 27.07 -8.98 13.87
CA ARG A 181 28.13 -9.96 13.60
C ARG A 181 29.30 -9.39 12.79
N ASP A 182 29.02 -8.60 11.76
CA ASP A 182 30.06 -8.02 10.91
C ASP A 182 30.90 -6.99 11.67
N ARG A 183 30.29 -6.25 12.60
CA ARG A 183 31.00 -5.32 13.49
C ARG A 183 31.90 -6.05 14.49
N ASP A 184 31.46 -7.19 14.99
CA ASP A 184 32.25 -8.02 15.91
C ASP A 184 33.51 -8.57 15.24
N ASN A 185 33.38 -9.03 13.99
CA ASN A 185 34.50 -9.52 13.18
C ASN A 185 35.53 -8.42 12.86
N ALA A 186 35.09 -7.16 12.72
CA ALA A 186 35.96 -6.04 12.37
C ALA A 186 36.75 -5.45 13.56
N SER A 187 36.29 -5.66 14.80
CA SER A 187 36.79 -4.89 15.95
C SER A 187 37.78 -5.62 16.86
N GLY A 188 37.92 -6.94 16.78
CA GLY A 188 38.97 -7.75 17.46
C GLY A 188 39.03 -7.69 19.00
N GLN A 189 38.40 -6.70 19.63
CA GLN A 189 38.37 -6.42 21.07
C GLN A 189 36.94 -6.35 21.63
N ALA A 190 35.91 -6.42 20.78
CA ALA A 190 34.50 -6.36 21.19
C ALA A 190 33.92 -7.72 21.63
N GLU A 191 34.68 -8.82 21.50
CA GLU A 191 34.17 -10.19 21.64
C GLU A 191 33.57 -10.51 23.02
N LYS A 192 33.90 -9.74 24.07
CA LYS A 192 33.32 -9.89 25.42
C LYS A 192 32.06 -9.04 25.67
N LEU A 193 31.95 -7.86 25.07
CA LEU A 193 30.81 -6.95 25.24
C LEU A 193 29.69 -7.28 24.24
N ALA A 194 30.04 -7.63 23.00
CA ALA A 194 29.07 -7.94 21.95
C ALA A 194 28.34 -9.29 22.17
N LYS A 195 28.96 -10.25 22.89
CA LYS A 195 28.29 -11.51 23.28
C LYS A 195 27.04 -11.29 24.14
N HIS A 196 26.87 -10.11 24.72
CA HIS A 196 25.75 -9.78 25.60
C HIS A 196 24.87 -8.66 25.04
N LEU A 197 25.29 -7.93 24.00
CA LEU A 197 24.54 -6.78 23.44
C LEU A 197 23.83 -7.21 22.16
N HIS A 198 22.54 -7.48 22.26
CA HIS A 198 21.68 -7.77 21.12
C HIS A 198 20.91 -6.52 20.72
N LEU A 199 21.06 -6.08 19.47
CA LEU A 199 20.17 -5.07 18.91
C LEU A 199 18.92 -5.81 18.40
N ALA A 200 17.74 -5.44 18.92
CA ALA A 200 16.46 -5.98 18.50
C ALA A 200 15.64 -4.87 17.85
N ALA A 201 14.93 -5.18 16.77
CA ALA A 201 14.00 -4.24 16.16
C ALA A 201 12.56 -4.74 16.36
N SER A 202 11.63 -3.82 16.58
CA SER A 202 10.19 -4.10 16.59
C SER A 202 9.49 -3.13 15.64
N ILE A 203 8.49 -3.62 14.91
CA ILE A 203 7.56 -2.83 14.11
C ILE A 203 6.21 -2.83 14.84
N ASP A 204 5.85 -1.67 15.38
CA ASP A 204 4.70 -1.52 16.27
C ASP A 204 3.46 -1.02 15.52
N ASP A 205 3.64 -0.29 14.42
CA ASP A 205 2.56 0.36 13.68
C ASP A 205 2.75 0.33 12.16
N LEU A 206 1.63 0.32 11.44
CA LEU A 206 1.53 0.34 9.98
C LEU A 206 0.47 1.37 9.57
N GLN A 207 0.88 2.36 8.79
CA GLN A 207 0.02 3.44 8.31
C GLN A 207 0.07 3.53 6.79
N LEU A 208 -1.09 3.65 6.14
CA LEU A 208 -1.13 4.01 4.72
C LEU A 208 -0.85 5.51 4.59
N LEU A 209 0.20 5.86 3.86
CA LEU A 209 0.58 7.23 3.55
C LEU A 209 -0.13 7.76 2.30
N ASP A 210 -0.23 6.93 1.26
CA ASP A 210 -0.74 7.34 -0.04
C ASP A 210 -1.37 6.17 -0.80
N LEU A 211 -2.29 6.51 -1.71
CA LEU A 211 -3.03 5.60 -2.56
C LEU A 211 -3.26 6.24 -3.93
N ALA A 212 -2.64 5.69 -4.97
CA ALA A 212 -2.71 6.27 -6.31
C ALA A 212 -2.84 5.18 -7.40
N PRO A 213 -3.72 5.36 -8.39
CA PRO A 213 -3.70 4.52 -9.59
C PRO A 213 -2.37 4.68 -10.35
N GLY A 214 -1.68 3.57 -10.60
CA GLY A 214 -0.59 3.47 -11.57
C GLY A 214 -1.06 2.84 -12.88
N ASP A 215 -0.16 2.58 -13.81
CA ASP A 215 -0.53 2.07 -15.14
C ASP A 215 -1.07 0.62 -15.09
N ASP A 216 -0.44 -0.25 -14.30
CA ASP A 216 -0.78 -1.68 -14.22
C ASP A 216 -1.27 -2.11 -12.82
N ALA A 217 -1.12 -1.25 -11.83
CA ALA A 217 -1.47 -1.53 -10.45
C ALA A 217 -1.90 -0.28 -9.70
N LEU A 218 -2.73 -0.47 -8.68
CA LEU A 218 -2.95 0.53 -7.65
C LEU A 218 -1.73 0.54 -6.72
N MET A 219 -1.13 1.70 -6.54
CA MET A 219 0.06 1.93 -5.71
C MET A 219 -0.39 2.32 -4.30
N LEU A 220 0.10 1.58 -3.31
CA LEU A 220 -0.13 1.83 -1.89
C LEU A 220 1.21 2.16 -1.26
N ARG A 221 1.37 3.38 -0.73
CA ARG A 221 2.54 3.72 0.07
C ARG A 221 2.23 3.52 1.53
N VAL A 222 3.04 2.73 2.22
CA VAL A 222 2.82 2.32 3.60
C VAL A 222 4.04 2.72 4.44
N SER A 223 3.82 3.31 5.60
CA SER A 223 4.83 3.59 6.60
C SER A 223 4.72 2.58 7.73
N LEU A 224 5.82 1.89 8.01
CA LEU A 224 6.00 1.07 9.20
C LEU A 224 6.82 1.86 10.21
N SER A 225 6.37 1.89 11.45
CA SER A 225 7.12 2.52 12.54
C SER A 225 7.29 1.60 13.73
N GLY A 226 8.38 1.76 14.44
CA GLY A 226 8.65 0.99 15.65
C GLY A 226 9.95 1.40 16.32
N LYS A 227 10.60 0.46 17.00
CA LYS A 227 11.72 0.75 17.91
C LYS A 227 12.91 -0.14 17.62
N LEU A 228 14.10 0.43 17.84
CA LEU A 228 15.35 -0.32 17.96
C LEU A 228 15.74 -0.34 19.44
N ALA A 229 15.70 -1.52 20.03
CA ALA A 229 16.09 -1.77 21.40
C ALA A 229 17.47 -2.41 21.45
N LEU A 230 18.20 -2.11 22.52
CA LEU A 230 19.49 -2.71 22.81
C LEU A 230 19.28 -3.56 24.06
N GLU A 231 19.26 -4.87 23.88
CA GLU A 231 19.03 -5.85 24.94
C GLU A 231 20.37 -6.38 25.46
N LEU A 232 20.50 -6.39 26.79
CA LEU A 232 21.60 -7.05 27.49
C LEU A 232 21.14 -8.46 27.90
N ARG A 233 21.86 -9.50 27.50
CA ARG A 233 21.69 -10.87 28.00
C ARG A 233 22.70 -11.21 29.08
#